data_AF-Q0BZN0-F1
#
_entry.id   AF-Q0BZN0-F1
#
_cell.length_a   1.000
_cell.length_b   1.000
_cell.length_c   1.000
_cell.angle_alpha   90.00
_cell.angle_beta   90.00
_cell.angle_gamma   90.00
#
_symmetry.space_group_name_H-M   'P 1'
#
loop_
_entity.id
_entity.type
_entity.pdbx_description
1 polymer ?
#
loop_
_entity_poly.entity_id
_entity_poly.type
_entity_poly.pdbx_seq_one_letter_code
_entity_poly.pdbx_strand_id
1 'polypeptide(L)'
;MILMLNNRDSFVFNLARYFSELGCEMNVVDSDQIAVTEIEALAPEALVISPGPCTPAEAGISIQAINALGARLPILGVCLGHQAIAAAHGWPVTHARSPAHGRAARITHTGQRLFAGLPGAFEVGLYHSLIAAAPDAPGPLVIDAVSPSGEVMALSHPEKPIYGIQFHPESILTQHGPALLQNFLNIARAWRQT
;
A
#
# COMPACT_ATOMS: atom_id res chain seq x y z
N MET A 1 10.10 15.24 -1.91
CA MET A 1 10.49 14.00 -1.21
C MET A 1 9.28 13.20 -0.76
N ILE A 2 9.31 11.88 -0.96
CA ILE A 2 8.34 10.91 -0.42
C ILE A 2 8.92 10.26 0.84
N LEU A 3 8.12 10.19 1.90
CA LEU A 3 8.50 9.49 3.12
C LEU A 3 8.04 8.04 3.05
N MET A 4 8.93 7.11 3.34
CA MET A 4 8.63 5.69 3.47
C MET A 4 8.82 5.24 4.92
N LEU A 5 7.75 4.70 5.52
CA LEU A 5 7.81 4.03 6.82
C LEU A 5 8.25 2.59 6.61
N ASN A 6 9.46 2.27 7.09
CA ASN A 6 10.03 0.94 7.07
C ASN A 6 9.46 0.11 8.23
N ASN A 7 8.72 -0.96 7.92
CA ASN A 7 8.23 -1.93 8.90
C ASN A 7 9.20 -3.13 9.00
N ARG A 8 10.51 -2.86 8.89
CA ARG A 8 11.62 -3.82 9.00
C ARG A 8 11.56 -4.93 7.93
N ASP A 9 11.18 -4.56 6.72
CA ASP A 9 11.14 -5.49 5.59
C ASP A 9 12.47 -5.55 4.84
N SER A 10 12.80 -6.73 4.32
CA SER A 10 14.04 -6.94 3.57
C SER A 10 13.97 -6.35 2.15
N PHE A 11 12.79 -6.08 1.61
CA PHE A 11 12.58 -5.55 0.26
C PHE A 11 12.29 -4.05 0.22
N VAL A 12 12.26 -3.37 1.38
CA VAL A 12 11.97 -1.93 1.48
C VAL A 12 12.82 -1.08 0.53
N PHE A 13 14.11 -1.41 0.39
CA PHE A 13 15.03 -0.67 -0.49
C PHE A 13 14.82 -0.94 -1.98
N ASN A 14 14.22 -2.07 -2.36
CA ASN A 14 13.81 -2.31 -3.74
C ASN A 14 12.63 -1.40 -4.10
N LEU A 15 11.65 -1.29 -3.20
CA LEU A 15 10.52 -0.39 -3.38
C LEU A 15 10.98 1.07 -3.43
N ALA A 16 11.84 1.49 -2.50
CA ALA A 16 12.42 2.83 -2.52
C ALA A 16 13.20 3.11 -3.81
N ARG A 17 14.01 2.16 -4.30
CA ARG A 17 14.73 2.28 -5.57
C ARG A 17 13.77 2.50 -6.74
N TYR A 18 12.67 1.77 -6.82
CA TYR A 18 11.70 1.94 -7.92
C TYR A 18 11.10 3.34 -7.93
N PHE A 19 10.78 3.90 -6.76
CA PHE A 19 10.36 5.30 -6.68
C PHE A 19 11.46 6.27 -7.12
N SER A 20 12.72 6.03 -6.75
CA SER A 20 13.84 6.86 -7.22
C SER A 20 14.07 6.77 -8.73
N GLU A 21 13.88 5.60 -9.33
CA GLU A 21 13.92 5.43 -10.79
C GLU A 21 12.79 6.19 -11.50
N LEU A 22 11.66 6.41 -10.83
CA LEU A 22 10.56 7.27 -11.28
C LEU A 22 10.80 8.77 -10.98
N GLY A 23 12.00 9.13 -10.53
CA GLY A 23 12.42 10.51 -10.28
C GLY A 23 12.01 11.07 -8.92
N CYS A 24 11.66 10.22 -7.95
CA CYS A 24 11.32 10.67 -6.60
C CYS A 24 12.52 10.62 -5.66
N GLU A 25 12.73 11.71 -4.91
CA GLU A 25 13.58 11.70 -3.73
C GLU A 25 12.88 10.91 -2.61
N MET A 26 13.55 9.89 -2.08
CA MET A 26 13.01 9.01 -1.04
C MET A 26 13.70 9.26 0.29
N ASN A 27 12.92 9.37 1.36
CA ASN A 27 13.39 9.30 2.73
C ASN A 27 12.80 8.04 3.38
N VAL A 28 13.65 7.11 3.81
CA VAL A 28 13.22 5.86 4.45
C VAL A 28 13.53 5.95 5.93
N VAL A 29 12.50 5.81 6.78
CA VAL A 29 12.62 5.89 8.23
C VAL A 29 11.90 4.70 8.86
N ASP A 30 12.50 4.12 9.90
CA ASP A 30 11.86 3.03 10.63
C ASP A 30 10.56 3.52 11.30
N SER A 31 9.50 2.73 11.15
CA SER A 31 8.15 3.06 11.62
C SER A 31 8.03 3.24 13.13
N ASP A 32 9.02 2.83 13.91
CA ASP A 32 9.10 2.99 15.37
C ASP A 32 10.08 4.09 15.82
N GLN A 33 10.69 4.82 14.89
CA GLN A 33 11.68 5.87 15.15
C GLN A 33 11.20 7.28 14.74
N ILE A 34 9.93 7.44 14.39
CA ILE A 34 9.36 8.72 13.97
C ILE A 34 7.95 8.91 14.52
N ALA A 35 7.65 10.11 15.01
CA ALA A 35 6.32 10.51 15.43
C ALA A 35 5.51 11.15 14.30
N VAL A 36 4.18 11.09 14.39
CA VAL A 36 3.27 11.72 13.41
C VAL A 36 3.56 13.22 13.26
N THR A 37 3.84 13.92 14.35
CA THR A 37 4.17 15.36 14.34
C THR A 37 5.46 15.66 13.57
N GLU A 38 6.42 14.74 13.58
CA GLU A 38 7.65 14.88 12.81
C GLU A 38 7.39 14.67 11.32
N ILE A 39 6.49 13.73 10.96
CA ILE A 39 6.04 13.56 9.57
C ILE A 39 5.36 14.84 9.07
N GLU A 40 4.51 15.46 9.89
CA GLU A 40 3.89 16.74 9.53
C GLU A 40 4.93 17.85 9.30
N ALA A 41 5.94 17.94 10.17
CA ALA A 41 7.01 18.92 10.06
C ALA A 41 7.90 18.69 8.83
N LEU A 42 8.13 17.43 8.44
CA LEU A 42 8.84 17.06 7.21
C LEU A 42 8.06 17.45 5.94
N ALA A 43 6.74 17.64 6.05
CA ALA A 43 5.84 17.98 4.94
C ALA A 43 6.08 17.13 3.67
N PRO A 44 6.09 15.78 3.76
CA PRO A 44 6.36 14.93 2.63
C PRO A 44 5.27 15.05 1.56
N GLU A 45 5.66 14.69 0.35
CA GLU A 45 4.83 14.71 -0.84
C GLU A 45 3.73 13.63 -0.85
N ALA A 46 4.07 12.51 -0.22
CA ALA A 46 3.24 11.33 -0.02
C ALA A 46 3.90 10.47 1.07
N LEU A 47 3.11 9.57 1.65
CA LEU A 47 3.56 8.55 2.59
C LEU A 47 3.46 7.17 1.93
N VAL A 48 4.53 6.38 2.02
CA VAL A 48 4.53 4.97 1.64
C VAL A 48 4.73 4.13 2.89
N ILE A 49 3.85 3.17 3.14
CA ILE A 49 3.95 2.24 4.26
C ILE A 49 4.37 0.90 3.67
N SER A 50 5.60 0.49 4.01
CA SER A 50 6.26 -0.67 3.44
C SER A 50 5.67 -2.01 3.93
N PRO A 51 6.02 -3.12 3.26
CA PRO A 51 5.80 -4.47 3.78
C PRO A 51 6.49 -4.69 5.14
N GLY A 52 6.26 -5.84 5.76
CA GLY A 52 6.95 -6.25 7.00
C GLY A 52 6.52 -7.65 7.46
N PRO A 53 7.29 -8.27 8.39
CA PRO A 53 7.03 -9.64 8.85
C PRO A 53 5.96 -9.75 9.94
N CYS A 54 5.48 -8.63 10.49
CA CYS A 54 4.60 -8.58 11.66
C CYS A 54 3.12 -8.33 11.30
N THR A 55 2.26 -8.26 12.32
CA THR A 55 0.86 -7.85 12.16
C THR A 55 0.72 -6.31 12.10
N PRO A 56 -0.41 -5.78 11.58
CA PRO A 56 -0.66 -4.33 11.60
C PRO A 56 -0.56 -3.68 12.98
N ALA A 57 -0.89 -4.39 14.06
CA ALA A 57 -0.82 -3.88 15.42
C ALA A 57 0.62 -3.62 15.88
N GLU A 58 1.60 -4.26 15.22
CA GLU A 58 3.02 -4.18 15.52
C GLU A 58 3.78 -3.31 14.49
N ALA A 59 3.08 -2.72 13.52
CA ALA A 59 3.64 -1.92 12.43
C ALA A 59 4.01 -0.48 12.86
N GLY A 60 4.62 -0.33 14.04
CA GLY A 60 5.01 0.95 14.62
C GLY A 60 3.88 1.98 14.62
N ILE A 61 4.18 3.19 14.15
CA ILE A 61 3.23 4.31 14.05
C ILE A 61 2.31 4.24 12.82
N SER A 62 2.37 3.19 11.99
CA SER A 62 1.70 3.15 10.68
C SER A 62 0.19 3.42 10.75
N ILE A 63 -0.54 2.75 11.65
CA ILE A 63 -1.98 2.96 11.84
C ILE A 63 -2.28 4.38 12.34
N GLN A 64 -1.44 4.91 13.25
CA GLN A 64 -1.59 6.27 13.77
C GLN A 64 -1.39 7.31 12.66
N ALA A 65 -0.38 7.14 11.81
CA ALA A 65 -0.14 8.00 10.66
C ALA A 65 -1.28 7.93 9.64
N ILE A 66 -1.82 6.74 9.34
CA ILE A 66 -2.97 6.60 8.44
C ILE A 66 -4.16 7.42 8.95
N ASN A 67 -4.49 7.27 10.24
CA ASN A 67 -5.62 7.95 10.85
C ASN A 67 -5.42 9.47 10.93
N ALA A 68 -4.22 9.93 11.26
CA ALA A 68 -3.93 11.36 11.45
C ALA A 68 -3.66 12.13 10.15
N LEU A 69 -3.11 11.48 9.13
CA LEU A 69 -2.60 12.14 7.93
C LEU A 69 -3.41 11.81 6.68
N GLY A 70 -4.10 10.67 6.64
CA GLY A 70 -4.70 10.14 5.41
C GLY A 70 -5.77 11.01 4.76
N ALA A 71 -6.33 12.01 5.46
CA ALA A 71 -7.27 12.97 4.88
C ALA A 71 -6.60 14.08 4.05
N ARG A 72 -5.29 14.30 4.21
CA ARG A 72 -4.54 15.41 3.58
C ARG A 72 -3.27 14.98 2.87
N LEU A 73 -2.72 13.83 3.24
CA LEU A 73 -1.48 13.30 2.69
C LEU A 73 -1.80 12.02 1.89
N PRO A 74 -1.42 11.94 0.61
CA PRO A 74 -1.53 10.70 -0.16
C PRO A 74 -0.76 9.55 0.50
N ILE A 75 -1.42 8.40 0.68
CA ILE A 75 -0.84 7.21 1.34
C ILE A 75 -0.92 6.00 0.40
N LEU A 76 0.21 5.31 0.22
CA LEU A 76 0.27 3.98 -0.38
C LEU A 76 0.73 2.96 0.66
N GLY A 77 -0.08 1.94 0.94
CA GLY A 77 0.29 0.79 1.74
C GLY A 77 0.62 -0.42 0.87
N VAL A 78 1.75 -1.07 1.11
CA VAL A 78 2.17 -2.29 0.39
C VAL A 78 2.25 -3.46 1.37
N CYS A 79 1.59 -4.57 1.05
CA CYS A 79 1.54 -5.79 1.86
C CYS A 79 1.10 -5.50 3.32
N LEU A 80 2.02 -5.45 4.29
CA LEU A 80 1.70 -5.03 5.67
C LEU A 80 1.11 -3.61 5.71
N GLY A 81 1.58 -2.68 4.89
CA GLY A 81 1.00 -1.35 4.79
C GLY A 81 -0.46 -1.36 4.29
N HIS A 82 -0.79 -2.27 3.37
CA HIS A 82 -2.17 -2.48 2.92
C HIS A 82 -3.05 -3.00 4.06
N GLN A 83 -2.54 -3.96 4.83
CA GLN A 83 -3.22 -4.51 6.00
C GLN A 83 -3.38 -3.46 7.12
N ALA A 84 -2.40 -2.57 7.30
CA ALA A 84 -2.48 -1.45 8.22
C ALA A 84 -3.58 -0.45 7.82
N ILE A 85 -3.74 -0.16 6.53
CA ILE A 85 -4.87 0.65 6.03
C ILE A 85 -6.20 -0.04 6.34
N ALA A 86 -6.32 -1.34 6.03
CA ALA A 86 -7.51 -2.10 6.36
C ALA A 86 -7.86 -2.01 7.86
N ALA A 87 -6.88 -2.31 8.72
CA ALA A 87 -7.05 -2.28 10.17
C ALA A 87 -7.39 -0.90 10.71
N ALA A 88 -6.76 0.17 10.20
CA ALA A 88 -7.04 1.55 10.58
C ALA A 88 -8.51 1.95 10.30
N HIS A 89 -9.14 1.30 9.32
CA HIS A 89 -10.53 1.50 8.93
C HIS A 89 -11.47 0.39 9.41
N GLY A 90 -11.03 -0.42 10.40
CA GLY A 90 -11.86 -1.43 11.06
C GLY A 90 -12.06 -2.72 10.28
N TRP A 91 -11.34 -2.93 9.17
CA TRP A 91 -11.38 -4.20 8.45
C TRP A 91 -10.53 -5.24 9.19
N PRO A 92 -11.03 -6.47 9.38
CA PRO A 92 -10.26 -7.54 9.99
C PRO A 92 -9.09 -7.95 9.10
N VAL A 93 -7.96 -8.28 9.72
CA VAL A 93 -6.82 -8.92 9.06
C VAL A 93 -6.70 -10.34 9.59
N THR A 94 -6.86 -11.31 8.70
CA THR A 94 -6.96 -12.74 9.03
C THR A 94 -5.90 -13.54 8.28
N HIS A 95 -5.81 -14.84 8.54
CA HIS A 95 -5.00 -15.72 7.71
C HIS A 95 -5.52 -15.76 6.28
N ALA A 96 -4.59 -15.69 5.32
CA ALA A 96 -4.89 -15.91 3.92
C ALA A 96 -5.35 -17.36 3.71
N ARG A 97 -6.28 -17.57 2.78
CA ARG A 97 -6.71 -18.91 2.36
C ARG A 97 -5.57 -19.65 1.66
N SER A 98 -4.71 -18.90 0.98
CA SER A 98 -3.54 -19.43 0.28
C SER A 98 -2.32 -18.57 0.60
N PRO A 99 -1.68 -18.79 1.77
CA PRO A 99 -0.41 -18.15 2.10
C PRO A 99 0.62 -18.37 0.98
N ALA A 100 1.35 -17.32 0.62
CA ALA A 100 2.26 -17.34 -0.51
C ALA A 100 3.58 -16.68 -0.13
N HIS A 101 4.69 -17.29 -0.54
CA HIS A 101 6.02 -16.69 -0.45
C HIS A 101 6.76 -16.95 -1.75
N GLY A 102 7.08 -15.89 -2.49
CA GLY A 102 7.75 -15.99 -3.79
C GLY A 102 6.89 -16.65 -4.86
N ARG A 103 5.58 -16.39 -4.88
CA ARG A 103 4.66 -16.92 -5.90
C ARG A 103 3.99 -15.80 -6.68
N ALA A 104 3.78 -16.03 -7.97
CA ALA A 104 2.94 -15.19 -8.80
C ALA A 104 1.47 -15.62 -8.67
N ALA A 105 0.56 -14.66 -8.67
CA ALA A 105 -0.88 -14.90 -8.80
C ALA A 105 -1.49 -13.90 -9.79
N ARG A 106 -2.44 -14.38 -10.60
CA ARG A 106 -3.18 -13.51 -11.52
C ARG A 106 -4.31 -12.81 -10.76
N ILE A 107 -4.34 -11.48 -10.77
CA ILE A 107 -5.42 -10.69 -10.17
C ILE A 107 -6.34 -10.09 -11.23
N THR A 108 -7.54 -9.68 -10.81
CA THR A 108 -8.44 -8.82 -11.60
C THR A 108 -8.67 -7.52 -10.83
N HIS A 109 -8.90 -6.42 -11.54
CA HIS A 109 -9.06 -5.11 -10.91
C HIS A 109 -10.07 -4.21 -11.62
N THR A 110 -10.48 -3.12 -10.96
CA THR A 110 -11.46 -2.15 -11.49
C THR A 110 -10.97 -1.34 -12.69
N GLY A 111 -9.64 -1.23 -12.88
CA GLY A 111 -9.04 -0.46 -13.97
C GLY A 111 -9.06 1.05 -13.72
N GLN A 112 -9.33 1.44 -12.46
CA GLN A 112 -9.44 2.83 -12.03
C GLN A 112 -8.29 3.20 -11.08
N ARG A 113 -8.05 4.49 -10.93
CA ARG A 113 -7.11 5.06 -9.96
C ARG A 113 -5.71 4.44 -10.09
N LEU A 114 -5.24 3.66 -9.12
CA LEU A 114 -3.95 2.97 -9.20
C LEU A 114 -3.82 2.10 -10.46
N PHE A 115 -4.91 1.51 -10.93
CA PHE A 115 -4.92 0.57 -12.05
C PHE A 115 -5.24 1.23 -13.40
N ALA A 116 -5.31 2.55 -13.46
CA ALA A 116 -5.63 3.27 -14.69
C ALA A 116 -4.62 2.95 -15.81
N GLY A 117 -5.16 2.58 -16.98
CA GLY A 117 -4.35 2.26 -18.18
C GLY A 117 -3.65 0.89 -18.15
N LEU A 118 -3.88 0.06 -17.13
CA LEU A 118 -3.32 -1.29 -17.05
C LEU A 118 -4.25 -2.35 -17.64
N PRO A 119 -3.73 -3.50 -18.12
CA PRO A 119 -4.56 -4.62 -18.56
C PRO A 119 -5.46 -5.10 -17.42
N GLY A 120 -6.75 -5.36 -17.68
CA GLY A 120 -7.74 -5.70 -16.64
C GLY A 120 -7.43 -6.91 -15.74
N ALA A 121 -6.42 -7.70 -16.11
CA ALA A 121 -5.85 -8.76 -15.27
C ALA A 121 -4.38 -9.02 -15.62
N PHE A 122 -3.54 -9.17 -14.61
CA PHE A 122 -2.10 -9.44 -14.75
C PHE A 122 -1.54 -10.18 -13.53
N GLU A 123 -0.30 -10.66 -13.64
CA GLU A 123 0.39 -11.38 -12.57
C GLU A 123 1.08 -10.46 -11.57
N VAL A 124 0.98 -10.80 -10.27
CA VAL A 124 1.60 -10.09 -9.16
C VAL A 124 2.35 -11.02 -8.22
N GLY A 125 3.46 -10.56 -7.65
CA GLY A 125 4.27 -11.28 -6.66
C GLY A 125 3.70 -11.20 -5.25
N LEU A 126 3.51 -12.36 -4.62
CA LEU A 126 2.93 -12.52 -3.29
C LEU A 126 3.93 -13.07 -2.27
N TYR A 127 3.95 -12.46 -1.08
CA TYR A 127 4.84 -12.81 0.03
C TYR A 127 4.13 -12.78 1.41
N HIS A 128 2.81 -12.93 1.43
CA HIS A 128 1.99 -12.75 2.63
C HIS A 128 1.38 -14.06 3.16
N SER A 129 1.20 -14.12 4.49
CA SER A 129 0.44 -15.15 5.20
C SER A 129 -0.89 -14.61 5.76
N LEU A 130 -1.00 -13.29 5.90
CA LEU A 130 -2.19 -12.57 6.33
C LEU A 130 -2.82 -11.84 5.15
N ILE A 131 -4.10 -11.50 5.29
CA ILE A 131 -4.90 -10.82 4.26
C ILE A 131 -5.92 -9.90 4.93
N ALA A 132 -6.20 -8.76 4.32
CA ALA A 132 -7.37 -7.97 4.69
C ALA A 132 -8.66 -8.68 4.24
N ALA A 133 -9.61 -8.83 5.15
CA ALA A 133 -10.91 -9.39 4.85
C ALA A 133 -11.97 -8.28 4.88
N ALA A 134 -12.81 -8.24 3.86
CA ALA A 134 -13.93 -7.30 3.83
C ALA A 134 -14.91 -7.66 4.97
N PRO A 135 -15.30 -6.69 5.82
CA PRO A 135 -16.27 -6.92 6.87
C PRO A 135 -17.68 -7.16 6.28
N ASP A 136 -18.53 -7.84 7.05
CA ASP A 136 -19.93 -8.08 6.65
C ASP A 136 -20.75 -6.78 6.55
N ALA A 137 -20.40 -5.79 7.38
CA ALA A 137 -21.01 -4.46 7.35
C ALA A 137 -20.23 -3.54 6.39
N PRO A 138 -20.89 -2.63 5.66
CA PRO A 138 -20.21 -1.64 4.82
C PRO A 138 -19.20 -0.83 5.62
N GLY A 139 -17.95 -0.81 5.15
CA GLY A 139 -16.87 0.02 5.70
C GLY A 139 -16.51 1.18 4.76
N PRO A 140 -15.62 2.09 5.17
CA PRO A 140 -15.23 3.25 4.38
C PRO A 140 -14.27 2.92 3.23
N LEU A 141 -13.86 1.66 3.06
CA LEU A 141 -12.95 1.22 2.02
C LEU A 141 -13.70 0.51 0.90
N VAL A 142 -13.19 0.62 -0.32
CA VAL A 142 -13.66 -0.11 -1.49
C VAL A 142 -12.59 -1.09 -1.98
N ILE A 143 -13.02 -2.22 -2.52
CA ILE A 143 -12.11 -3.23 -3.08
C ILE A 143 -11.79 -2.87 -4.54
N ASP A 144 -10.51 -2.69 -4.84
CA ASP A 144 -10.04 -2.31 -6.18
C ASP A 144 -9.51 -3.49 -6.99
N ALA A 145 -9.04 -4.55 -6.32
CA ALA A 145 -8.56 -5.76 -6.98
C ALA A 145 -8.76 -6.99 -6.11
N VAL A 146 -8.95 -8.15 -6.76
CA VAL A 146 -9.09 -9.46 -6.11
C VAL A 146 -8.28 -10.54 -6.80
N SER A 147 -7.90 -11.56 -6.04
CA SER A 147 -7.35 -12.82 -6.56
C SER A 147 -8.46 -13.73 -7.11
N PRO A 148 -8.13 -14.86 -7.77
CA PRO A 148 -9.12 -15.82 -8.24
C PRO A 148 -9.89 -16.51 -7.10
N SER A 149 -9.29 -16.57 -5.90
CA SER A 149 -9.92 -17.05 -4.67
C SER A 149 -10.83 -16.01 -3.99
N GLY A 150 -10.92 -14.80 -4.55
CA GLY A 150 -11.70 -13.69 -4.00
C GLY A 150 -11.01 -12.96 -2.84
N GLU A 151 -9.72 -13.19 -2.61
CA GLU A 151 -8.96 -12.46 -1.60
C GLU A 151 -8.70 -11.02 -2.04
N VAL A 152 -8.78 -10.07 -1.10
CA VAL A 152 -8.61 -8.64 -1.37
C VAL A 152 -7.15 -8.36 -1.72
N MET A 153 -6.90 -7.97 -2.96
CA MET A 153 -5.55 -7.71 -3.48
C MET A 153 -5.24 -6.22 -3.57
N ALA A 154 -6.25 -5.37 -3.63
CA ALA A 154 -6.11 -3.93 -3.48
C ALA A 154 -7.39 -3.29 -2.92
N LEU A 155 -7.23 -2.17 -2.24
CA LEU A 155 -8.31 -1.35 -1.70
C LEU A 155 -7.96 0.13 -1.74
N SER A 156 -8.99 0.98 -1.67
CA SER A 156 -8.82 2.42 -1.52
C SER A 156 -9.94 3.05 -0.70
N HIS A 157 -9.68 4.27 -0.21
CA HIS A 157 -10.71 5.12 0.37
C HIS A 157 -11.36 5.97 -0.73
N PRO A 158 -12.69 6.11 -0.79
CA PRO A 158 -13.36 6.86 -1.86
C PRO A 158 -13.14 8.37 -1.79
N GLU A 159 -13.00 8.91 -0.58
CA GLU A 159 -12.88 10.37 -0.32
C GLU A 159 -11.46 10.82 0.07
N LYS A 160 -10.54 9.90 0.31
CA LYS A 160 -9.19 10.19 0.81
C LYS A 160 -8.17 9.60 -0.16
N PRO A 161 -6.97 10.20 -0.32
CA PRO A 161 -5.93 9.71 -1.22
C PRO A 161 -5.18 8.50 -0.63
N ILE A 162 -5.91 7.51 -0.11
CA ILE A 162 -5.38 6.34 0.57
C ILE A 162 -5.60 5.11 -0.30
N TYR A 163 -4.53 4.38 -0.56
CA TYR A 163 -4.51 3.22 -1.42
C TYR A 163 -3.67 2.11 -0.79
N GLY A 164 -4.13 0.86 -0.88
CA GLY A 164 -3.39 -0.29 -0.38
C GLY A 164 -3.35 -1.41 -1.41
N ILE A 165 -2.19 -2.03 -1.61
CA ILE A 165 -2.00 -3.22 -2.44
C ILE A 165 -1.38 -4.35 -1.60
N GLN A 166 -1.93 -5.56 -1.69
CA GLN A 166 -1.46 -6.72 -0.91
C GLN A 166 -0.19 -7.34 -1.50
N PHE A 167 0.04 -7.14 -2.79
CA PHE A 167 1.18 -7.68 -3.53
C PHE A 167 2.34 -6.68 -3.58
N HIS A 168 3.50 -7.16 -4.03
CA HIS A 168 4.75 -6.40 -4.05
C HIS A 168 5.03 -5.84 -5.45
N PRO A 169 4.77 -4.55 -5.73
CA PRO A 169 5.03 -3.94 -7.04
C PRO A 169 6.52 -3.93 -7.41
N GLU A 170 7.42 -4.04 -6.42
CA GLU A 170 8.86 -4.12 -6.58
C GLU A 170 9.37 -5.53 -6.90
N SER A 171 8.52 -6.55 -6.80
CA SER A 171 8.90 -7.93 -7.13
C SER A 171 9.04 -8.12 -8.64
N ILE A 172 10.05 -8.88 -9.06
CA ILE A 172 10.22 -9.33 -10.45
C ILE A 172 9.04 -10.18 -10.96
N LEU A 173 8.27 -10.77 -10.03
CA LEU A 173 7.06 -11.53 -10.35
C LEU A 173 5.86 -10.63 -10.66
N THR A 174 5.96 -9.33 -10.40
CA THR A 174 4.87 -8.39 -10.63
C THR A 174 4.98 -7.72 -12.00
N GLN A 175 3.99 -7.99 -12.83
CA GLN A 175 3.79 -7.26 -14.07
C GLN A 175 3.29 -5.85 -13.75
N HIS A 176 3.75 -4.86 -14.53
CA HIS A 176 3.30 -3.47 -14.44
C HIS A 176 3.56 -2.75 -13.10
N GLY A 177 4.44 -3.28 -12.24
CA GLY A 177 4.83 -2.66 -10.96
C GLY A 177 5.22 -1.18 -11.07
N PRO A 178 6.19 -0.81 -11.94
CA PRO A 178 6.55 0.60 -12.14
C PRO A 178 5.40 1.49 -12.60
N ALA A 179 4.49 0.98 -13.44
CA ALA A 179 3.33 1.74 -13.91
C ALA A 179 2.31 1.99 -12.79
N LEU A 180 2.07 1.00 -11.91
CA LEU A 180 1.25 1.17 -10.71
C LEU A 180 1.82 2.27 -9.79
N LEU A 181 3.13 2.23 -9.54
CA LEU A 181 3.80 3.24 -8.72
C LEU A 181 3.72 4.62 -9.36
N GLN A 182 3.90 4.71 -10.68
CA GLN A 182 3.73 5.97 -11.43
C GLN A 182 2.31 6.51 -11.33
N ASN A 183 1.28 5.66 -11.35
CA ASN A 183 -0.11 6.07 -11.15
C ASN A 183 -0.32 6.65 -9.75
N PHE A 184 0.26 6.04 -8.70
CA PHE A 184 0.22 6.60 -7.35
C PHE A 184 0.88 7.99 -7.30
N LEU A 185 2.04 8.18 -7.94
CA LEU A 185 2.71 9.47 -8.01
C LEU A 185 1.85 10.54 -8.69
N ASN A 186 1.17 10.19 -9.77
CA ASN A 186 0.27 11.09 -10.48
C ASN A 186 -0.91 11.52 -9.59
N ILE A 187 -1.51 10.56 -8.87
CA ILE A 187 -2.56 10.85 -7.88
C ILE A 187 -2.04 11.78 -6.78
N ALA A 188 -0.86 11.50 -6.23
CA ALA A 188 -0.29 12.30 -5.16
C ALA A 188 0.01 13.74 -5.58
N ARG A 189 0.46 13.95 -6.82
CA ARG A 189 0.67 15.28 -7.41
C ARG A 189 -0.64 16.03 -7.62
N ALA A 190 -1.67 15.35 -8.15
CA ALA A 190 -2.97 15.95 -8.38
C ALA A 190 -3.65 16.37 -7.06
N TRP A 191 -3.57 15.54 -6.02
CA TRP A 191 -4.14 15.84 -4.70
C TRP A 191 -3.54 17.07 -4.03
N ARG A 192 -2.28 17.41 -4.32
CA ARG A 192 -1.67 18.63 -3.78
C ARG A 192 -2.06 19.91 -4.51
N GLN A 193 -2.70 19.79 -5.67
CA GLN A 193 -3.19 20.93 -6.44
C GLN A 193 -4.64 21.30 -6.08
N THR A 194 -5.33 20.47 -5.29
CA THR A 194 -6.68 20.71 -4.77
C THR A 194 -6.64 21.31 -3.38
#